data_AF-A0A938E207-F1
#
_entry.id   AF-A0A938E207-F1
#
_cell.length_a   1.000
_cell.length_b   1.000
_cell.length_c   1.000
_cell.angle_alpha   90.00
_cell.angle_beta   90.00
_cell.angle_gamma   90.00
#
_symmetry.space_group_name_H-M   'P 1'
#
loop_
_entity.id
_entity.type
_entity.pdbx_description
1 polymer ?
#
loop_
_entity_poly.entity_id
_entity_poly.type
_entity_poly.pdbx_seq_one_letter_code
_entity_poly.pdbx_strand_id
1 'polypeptide(L)' 'MPAITIRDVPVGVRDELAARAARAGQSLQEYLRAQLVEAAGRPTVDDALARARARLLVAGAELTTQEILGDLAAERR' A
#
# COMPACT_ATOMS: atom_id res chain seq x y z
N MET A 1 16.88 -15.79 1.62
CA MET A 1 15.77 -15.04 2.27
C MET A 1 16.31 -13.73 2.80
N PRO A 2 15.67 -12.59 2.54
CA PRO A 2 16.12 -11.31 3.11
C PRO A 2 15.84 -11.28 4.60
N ALA A 3 16.77 -10.74 5.38
CA ALA A 3 16.61 -10.49 6.82
C ALA A 3 16.72 -8.98 7.07
N ILE A 4 15.89 -8.48 7.99
CA ILE A 4 15.88 -7.07 8.39
C ILE A 4 16.21 -7.01 9.87
N THR A 5 17.19 -6.19 10.23
CA THR A 5 17.55 -5.88 11.62
C THR A 5 17.20 -4.44 11.90
N ILE A 6 16.32 -4.21 12.87
CA ILE A 6 15.98 -2.86 13.35
C ILE A 6 16.79 -2.63 14.63
N ARG A 7 17.68 -1.63 14.59
CA ARG A 7 18.53 -1.26 15.73
C ARG A 7 17.84 -0.22 16.61
N ASP A 8 18.27 -0.16 17.87
CA ASP A 8 17.88 0.88 18.83
C ASP A 8 16.36 0.99 19.08
N VAL A 9 15.65 -0.14 18.97
CA VAL A 9 14.23 -0.22 19.33
C VAL A 9 14.10 -0.11 20.85
N PRO A 10 13.36 0.89 21.38
CA PRO A 10 13.13 0.99 22.81
C PRO A 10 12.52 -0.30 23.37
N VAL A 11 13.01 -0.77 24.52
CA VAL A 11 12.60 -2.07 25.06
C VAL A 11 11.09 -2.18 25.25
N GLY A 12 10.44 -1.11 25.74
CA GLY A 12 8.98 -1.11 25.92
C GLY A 12 8.20 -1.24 24.62
N VAL A 13 8.73 -0.73 23.50
CA VAL A 13 8.12 -0.88 22.17
C VAL A 13 8.23 -2.33 21.70
N ARG A 14 9.42 -2.93 21.85
CA ARG A 14 9.63 -4.35 21.54
C ARG A 14 8.69 -5.25 22.36
N ASP A 15 8.55 -4.97 23.65
CA ASP A 15 7.74 -5.76 24.56
C ASP A 15 6.26 -5.68 24.24
N GLU A 16 5.76 -4.48 23.93
CA GLU A 16 4.37 -4.31 23.50
C GLU A 16 4.11 -5.03 22.17
N LEU A 17 5.05 -4.97 21.22
CA LEU A 17 4.92 -5.70 19.95
C LEU A 17 4.94 -7.22 20.16
N ALA A 18 5.77 -7.72 21.08
CA ALA A 18 5.79 -9.13 21.46
C ALA A 18 4.47 -9.55 22.13
N ALA A 19 3.92 -8.70 23.01
CA ALA A 19 2.62 -8.94 23.64
C ALA A 19 1.49 -8.98 22.60
N ARG A 20 1.50 -8.09 21.61
CA ARG A 20 0.54 -8.11 20.49
C ARG A 20 0.68 -9.37 19.64
N ALA A 21 1.90 -9.78 19.32
CA ALA A 21 2.16 -11.01 18.59
C ALA A 21 1.61 -12.23 19.35
N ALA A 22 1.87 -12.31 20.66
CA ALA A 22 1.34 -13.38 21.52
C ALA A 22 -0.21 -13.38 21.55
N ARG A 23 -0.85 -12.22 21.67
CA ARG A 23 -2.32 -12.09 21.58
C ARG A 23 -2.88 -12.53 20.22
N ALA A 24 -2.12 -12.37 19.15
CA ALA A 24 -2.47 -12.83 17.81
C ALA A 24 -2.13 -14.31 17.54
N GLY A 25 -1.50 -15.01 18.49
CA GLY A 25 -1.05 -16.40 18.30
C GLY A 25 0.12 -16.52 17.32
N GLN A 26 0.92 -15.46 17.15
CA GLN A 26 2.02 -15.38 16.20
C GLN A 26 3.35 -15.21 16.94
N SER A 27 4.44 -15.68 16.35
CA SER A 27 5.77 -15.23 16.77
C SER A 27 5.96 -13.75 16.47
N LEU A 28 6.85 -13.07 17.22
CA LEU A 28 7.16 -11.65 16.98
C LEU A 28 7.61 -11.40 15.53
N GLN A 29 8.38 -12.32 14.94
CA GLN A 29 8.84 -12.19 13.56
C GLN A 29 7.69 -12.29 12.55
N GLU A 30 6.76 -13.23 12.73
CA GLU A 30 5.59 -13.35 11.85
C GLU A 30 4.68 -12.14 11.95
N TYR A 31 4.44 -11.66 13.17
CA TYR A 31 3.65 -10.46 13.42
C TYR A 31 4.28 -9.25 12.73
N LEU A 32 5.57 -8.99 12.93
CA LEU A 32 6.26 -7.87 12.28
C LEU A 32 6.29 -8.00 10.76
N ARG A 33 6.49 -9.21 10.22
CA ARG A 33 6.42 -9.45 8.78
C ARG A 33 5.04 -9.09 8.23
N ALA A 34 3.96 -9.52 8.90
CA ALA A 34 2.60 -9.19 8.49
C ALA A 34 2.38 -7.66 8.50
N GLN A 35 2.83 -6.96 9.54
CA GLN A 35 2.74 -5.50 9.61
C GLN A 35 3.52 -4.81 8.49
N LEU A 36 4.72 -5.28 8.15
CA LEU A 36 5.51 -4.71 7.06
C LEU A 36 4.87 -4.95 5.69
N VAL A 37 4.28 -6.13 5.47
CA VAL A 37 3.54 -6.44 4.24
C VAL A 37 2.32 -5.55 4.10
N GLU A 38 1.55 -5.38 5.17
CA GLU A 38 0.39 -4.48 5.19
C GLU A 38 0.79 -3.02 4.94
N ALA A 39 1.87 -2.56 5.59
CA ALA A 39 2.39 -1.21 5.39
C ALA A 39 2.85 -0.97 3.96
N ALA A 40 3.53 -1.95 3.33
CA ALA A 40 3.95 -1.86 1.93
C ALA A 40 2.76 -1.99 0.96
N GLY A 41 1.71 -2.73 1.33
CA GLY A 41 0.50 -2.92 0.55
C GLY A 41 -0.42 -1.69 0.53
N ARG A 42 -0.22 -0.72 1.42
CA ARG A 42 -0.95 0.55 1.48
C ARG A 42 -0.12 1.68 0.90
N PRO A 43 -0.18 1.88 -0.43
CA PRO A 43 0.53 2.97 -1.05
C PRO A 43 0.02 4.30 -0.53
N THR A 44 0.93 5.27 -0.44
CA THR A 44 0.53 6.66 -0.18
C THR A 44 -0.33 7.18 -1.33
N VAL A 45 -1.07 8.28 -1.07
CA VAL A 45 -1.80 8.99 -2.14
C VAL A 45 -0.84 9.39 -3.26
N ASP A 46 0.37 9.84 -2.91
CA ASP A 46 1.40 10.20 -3.87
C ASP A 46 1.88 8.99 -4.70
N ASP A 47 2.08 7.83 -4.07
CA ASP A 47 2.43 6.60 -4.79
C ASP A 47 1.30 6.15 -5.73
N ALA A 48 0.05 6.31 -5.30
CA ALA A 48 -1.10 6.01 -6.14
C ALA A 48 -1.18 6.96 -7.34
N LEU A 49 -0.97 8.26 -7.12
CA LEU A 49 -0.97 9.28 -8.17
C LEU A 49 0.19 9.07 -9.15
N ALA A 50 1.39 8.78 -8.64
CA ALA A 50 2.56 8.48 -9.45
C ALA A 50 2.33 7.25 -10.34
N ARG A 51 1.74 6.18 -9.79
CA ARG A 51 1.37 5.00 -10.59
C ARG A 51 0.29 5.29 -11.62
N ALA A 52 -0.72 6.11 -11.29
CA ALA A 52 -1.75 6.49 -12.25
C ALA A 52 -1.14 7.27 -13.43
N ARG A 53 -0.28 8.24 -13.16
CA ARG A 53 0.46 8.99 -14.19
C ARG A 53 1.34 8.08 -15.05
N ALA A 54 2.08 7.16 -14.45
CA ALA A 54 2.91 6.20 -15.18
C ALA A 54 2.07 5.31 -16.12
N ARG A 55 0.88 4.87 -15.69
CA ARG A 55 -0.03 4.09 -16.54
C ARG A 55 -0.56 4.90 -17.72
N LEU A 56 -0.94 6.16 -17.51
CA LEU A 56 -1.41 7.03 -18.59
C LEU A 56 -0.33 7.25 -19.65
N LEU A 57 0.92 7.45 -19.23
CA LEU A 57 2.06 7.59 -20.14
C LEU A 57 2.31 6.33 -20.97
N VAL A 58 2.23 5.15 -20.36
CA VAL A 58 2.44 3.87 -21.06
C VAL A 58 1.27 3.51 -21.98
N ALA A 59 0.04 3.80 -21.56
CA ALA A 59 -1.16 3.51 -22.34
C ALA A 59 -1.32 4.44 -23.55
N GLY A 60 -0.58 5.56 -23.60
CA GLY A 60 -0.76 6.57 -24.65
C GLY A 60 -2.18 7.13 -24.69
N ALA A 61 -2.90 7.08 -23.56
CA ALA A 61 -4.31 7.43 -23.50
C ALA A 61 -4.47 8.95 -23.56
N GLU A 62 -4.73 9.46 -24.75
CA GLU A 62 -5.30 10.78 -24.94
C GLU A 62 -6.82 10.64 -24.96
N LEU A 63 -7.48 11.17 -23.93
CA LEU A 63 -8.94 11.30 -23.91
C LEU A 63 -9.31 12.67 -24.43
N THR A 64 -10.06 12.71 -25.53
CA THR A 64 -10.59 13.95 -26.05
C THR A 64 -11.82 14.39 -25.23
N THR A 65 -12.08 15.71 -25.21
CA THR A 65 -13.29 16.24 -24.58
C THR A 65 -14.57 15.62 -25.16
N GLN A 66 -14.57 15.28 -26.45
CA GLN A 66 -15.75 14.67 -27.10
C GLN A 66 -16.01 13.24 -26.62
N GLU A 67 -14.98 12.43 -26.39
CA GLU A 67 -15.13 11.07 -25.85
C GLU A 67 -15.67 11.11 -24.42
N ILE A 68 -15.13 12.00 -23.57
CA ILE A 68 -15.60 12.18 -22.19
C ILE A 68 -17.09 12.57 -22.16
N LEU A 69 -17.49 13.52 -23.02
CA LEU A 69 -18.89 13.94 -23.10
C LEU A 69 -19.80 12.85 -23.67
N GLY A 70 -19.28 12.01 -24.58
CA GLY A 70 -19.98 10.85 -25.14
C GLY A 70 -20.28 9.79 -24.08
N ASP A 71 -19.28 9.40 -23.29
CA ASP A 71 -19.43 8.40 -22.23
C ASP A 71 -20.41 8.88 -21.13
N LEU A 72 -20.31 10.15 -20.73
CA LEU A 72 -21.21 10.74 -19.72
C LEU A 72 -22.67 10.80 -20.22
N ALA A 73 -22.89 10.96 -21.52
CA ALA A 73 -24.22 10.92 -22.11
C ALA A 73 -24.76 9.49 -22.22
N ALA A 74 -23.88 8.49 -22.38
CA ALA A 74 -24.24 7.07 -22.44
C ALA A 74 -24.66 6.51 -21.07
N GLU A 75 -24.04 6.94 -19.97
CA GLU A 75 -24.43 6.54 -18.59
C GLU A 75 -25.82 7.04 -18.16
N ARG A 76 -26.36 8.07 -18.85
CA ARG A 76 -27.66 8.67 -18.51
C ARG A 76 -28.86 8.09 -19.27
N ARG A 77 -28.67 7.11 -20.16
CA ARG A 77 -29.76 6.38 -20.85
C ARG A 77 -30.01 5.02 -20.21
#